data_AF-A0A5J4NIN8-F1
#
_entry.id   AF-A0A5J4NIN8-F1
#
_cell.length_a   1.000
_cell.length_b   1.000
_cell.length_c   1.000
_cell.angle_alpha   90.00
_cell.angle_beta   90.00
_cell.angle_gamma   90.00
#
_symmetry.space_group_name_H-M   'P 1'
#
loop_
_entity.id
_entity.type
_entity.pdbx_description
1 polymer ?
#
loop_
_entity_poly.entity_id
_entity_poly.type
_entity_poly.pdbx_seq_one_letter_code
_entity_poly.pdbx_strand_id
1 'polypeptide(L)'
;MPVESRSMFITFHLFSAVTLLSKTIQAGNCNSLNRQPRSEETKLVRDWTLDQPSASTDSDCFTYRFPQGIRNPCADYKCAFQAWCVPSQDFKRPTCVCYNTCYDVGDSTDKGPVCGSNGQEYASVCHLRREACTMMVDIEIKYRGKC
;
A
#
# COMPACT_ATOMS: atom_id res chain seq x y z
N MET A 1 -19.38 3.80 -74.17
CA MET A 1 -19.05 2.37 -74.32
C MET A 1 -18.72 1.83 -72.94
N PRO A 2 -19.69 1.22 -72.25
CA PRO A 2 -19.47 0.56 -70.97
C PRO A 2 -18.98 -0.87 -71.22
N VAL A 3 -18.06 -1.35 -70.39
CA VAL A 3 -17.83 -2.80 -70.24
C VAL A 3 -18.24 -3.18 -68.83
N GLU A 4 -19.41 -3.81 -68.79
CA GLU A 4 -19.99 -4.51 -67.66
C GLU A 4 -19.53 -5.97 -67.74
N SER A 5 -19.00 -6.52 -66.65
CA SER A 5 -19.00 -7.96 -66.40
C SER A 5 -18.93 -8.28 -64.92
N ARG A 6 -20.14 -8.27 -64.34
CA ARG A 6 -20.78 -9.34 -63.56
C ARG A 6 -19.95 -10.15 -62.56
N SER A 7 -20.32 -9.93 -61.29
CA SER A 7 -20.76 -10.91 -60.29
C SER A 7 -19.84 -12.04 -59.86
N MET A 8 -19.47 -12.00 -58.57
CA MET A 8 -19.74 -13.14 -57.69
C MET A 8 -20.10 -12.65 -56.28
N PHE A 9 -21.38 -12.74 -55.94
CA PHE A 9 -21.89 -12.74 -54.57
C PHE A 9 -21.48 -14.06 -53.92
N ILE A 10 -20.58 -14.06 -52.93
CA ILE A 10 -20.49 -15.16 -51.96
C ILE A 10 -20.15 -14.60 -50.57
N THR A 11 -21.16 -14.69 -49.69
CA THR A 11 -21.14 -14.86 -48.23
C THR A 11 -20.63 -13.73 -47.33
N PHE A 12 -21.60 -13.11 -46.63
CA PHE A 12 -21.59 -12.87 -45.18
C PHE A 12 -20.46 -13.62 -44.46
N HIS A 13 -19.61 -12.93 -43.71
CA HIS A 13 -19.30 -13.27 -42.30
C HIS A 13 -18.52 -12.12 -41.64
N LEU A 14 -19.22 -11.46 -40.71
CA LEU A 14 -18.72 -11.08 -39.38
C LEU A 14 -17.59 -10.05 -39.31
N PHE A 15 -18.01 -8.81 -39.06
CA PHE A 15 -17.48 -7.91 -38.03
C PHE A 15 -16.51 -8.62 -37.06
N SER A 16 -15.21 -8.54 -37.30
CA SER A 16 -14.22 -8.84 -36.27
C SER A 16 -13.74 -7.53 -35.68
N ALA A 17 -14.34 -7.27 -34.53
CA ALA A 17 -14.17 -6.12 -33.68
C ALA A 17 -12.71 -5.76 -33.46
N VAL A 18 -12.36 -4.53 -33.84
CA VAL A 18 -11.24 -3.80 -33.25
C VAL A 18 -11.69 -3.39 -31.85
N THR A 19 -11.50 -4.26 -30.86
CA THR A 19 -11.65 -3.92 -29.44
C THR A 19 -10.38 -4.26 -28.69
N LEU A 20 -9.67 -3.19 -28.36
CA LEU A 20 -8.64 -3.11 -27.33
C LEU A 20 -9.11 -3.83 -26.06
N LEU A 21 -8.57 -5.02 -25.78
CA LEU A 21 -8.57 -5.58 -24.43
C LEU A 21 -7.24 -5.23 -23.78
N SER A 22 -7.05 -3.93 -23.53
CA SER A 22 -6.22 -3.47 -22.44
C SER A 22 -6.72 -4.14 -21.18
N LYS A 23 -5.85 -4.95 -20.56
CA LYS A 23 -6.10 -5.64 -19.28
C LYS A 23 -6.68 -4.63 -18.28
N THR A 24 -7.95 -4.77 -17.94
CA THR A 24 -8.53 -4.09 -16.79
C THR A 24 -7.95 -4.72 -15.53
N ILE A 25 -7.03 -4.00 -14.90
CA ILE A 25 -6.69 -4.24 -13.49
C ILE A 25 -7.91 -3.74 -12.70
N GLN A 26 -8.77 -4.66 -12.23
CA GLN A 26 -9.83 -4.29 -11.30
C GLN A 26 -9.18 -3.68 -10.05
N ALA A 27 -9.42 -2.38 -9.83
CA ALA A 27 -9.15 -1.75 -8.56
C ALA A 27 -10.06 -2.41 -7.51
N GLY A 28 -9.46 -3.07 -6.51
CA GLY A 28 -10.19 -3.58 -5.36
C GLY A 28 -10.83 -2.41 -4.61
N ASN A 29 -12.14 -2.53 -4.35
CA ASN A 29 -12.92 -1.54 -3.63
C ASN A 29 -12.57 -1.61 -2.13
N CYS A 30 -11.70 -0.73 -1.65
CA CYS A 30 -11.37 -0.59 -0.22
C CYS A 30 -12.31 0.40 0.47
N ASN A 31 -13.61 0.08 0.49
CA ASN A 31 -14.59 0.81 1.30
C ASN A 31 -15.25 -0.16 2.28
N SER A 32 -14.59 -0.36 3.43
CA SER A 32 -15.29 -0.75 4.64
C SER A 32 -14.88 0.21 5.75
N LEU A 33 -15.68 1.27 5.88
CA LEU A 33 -15.70 2.14 7.04
C LEU A 33 -16.19 1.33 8.24
N ASN A 34 -15.28 0.82 9.05
CA ASN A 34 -15.57 0.67 10.47
C ASN A 34 -14.25 0.71 11.28
N ARG A 35 -13.97 1.88 11.86
CA ARG A 35 -12.96 2.05 12.91
C ARG A 35 -13.55 1.53 14.21
N GLN A 36 -12.90 0.58 14.87
CA GLN A 36 -12.99 0.45 16.33
C GLN A 36 -11.59 0.56 16.94
N PRO A 37 -11.44 1.36 18.02
CA PRO A 37 -10.16 1.53 18.71
C PRO A 37 -9.76 0.26 19.46
N ARG A 38 -8.46 -0.03 19.46
CA ARG A 38 -7.84 -1.13 20.20
C ARG A 38 -7.84 -0.77 21.70
N SER A 39 -8.89 -1.14 22.42
CA SER A 39 -8.91 -1.16 23.88
C SER A 39 -9.21 -2.56 24.39
N GLU A 40 -8.25 -3.09 25.14
CA GLU A 40 -8.39 -4.10 26.20
C GLU A 40 -8.80 -5.53 25.80
N GLU A 41 -7.81 -6.43 25.85
CA GLU A 41 -8.01 -7.86 25.99
C GLU A 41 -8.78 -8.16 27.29
N THR A 42 -10.08 -8.44 27.20
CA THR A 42 -10.76 -9.26 28.21
C THR A 42 -11.85 -10.15 27.62
N LYS A 43 -11.71 -11.45 27.91
CA LYS A 43 -12.73 -12.52 27.94
C LYS A 43 -13.13 -13.21 26.61
N LEU A 44 -12.47 -14.35 26.43
CA LEU A 44 -13.06 -15.71 26.33
C LEU A 44 -13.98 -16.07 25.15
N VAL A 45 -13.44 -17.02 24.39
CA VAL A 45 -14.08 -18.13 23.65
C VAL A 45 -14.80 -17.77 22.36
N ARG A 46 -14.21 -18.16 21.21
CA ARG A 46 -14.69 -19.32 20.41
C ARG A 46 -13.52 -20.02 19.73
N ASP A 47 -13.40 -21.28 20.07
CA ASP A 47 -12.65 -22.33 19.40
C ASP A 47 -13.13 -22.50 17.94
N TRP A 48 -12.20 -22.51 16.98
CA TRP A 48 -12.43 -22.87 15.57
C TRP A 48 -11.22 -23.68 15.07
N THR A 49 -11.06 -24.91 15.56
CA THR A 49 -10.33 -25.92 14.79
C THR A 49 -11.15 -26.36 13.58
N LEU A 50 -10.67 -26.01 12.37
CA LEU A 50 -10.51 -26.85 11.17
C LEU A 50 -10.61 -26.02 9.87
N ASP A 51 -9.67 -26.31 8.96
CA ASP A 51 -9.63 -25.98 7.53
C ASP A 51 -9.29 -24.54 7.05
N GLN A 52 -8.03 -24.38 6.60
CA GLN A 52 -7.60 -23.91 5.26
C GLN A 52 -6.40 -22.92 5.26
N PRO A 53 -5.55 -22.95 4.22
CA PRO A 53 -4.31 -22.18 4.11
C PRO A 53 -4.56 -20.77 3.56
N SER A 54 -3.89 -19.78 4.16
CA SER A 54 -3.68 -18.41 3.64
C SER A 54 -4.90 -17.62 3.15
N ALA A 55 -5.61 -16.93 4.05
CA ALA A 55 -6.38 -15.73 3.68
C ALA A 55 -6.66 -14.85 4.92
N SER A 56 -5.88 -13.78 5.03
CA SER A 56 -6.27 -12.47 5.59
C SER A 56 -7.39 -12.44 6.64
N THR A 57 -7.02 -12.53 7.91
CA THR A 57 -7.87 -12.01 8.99
C THR A 57 -7.85 -10.48 8.96
N ASP A 58 -8.92 -9.92 8.40
CA ASP A 58 -9.58 -8.68 8.78
C ASP A 58 -8.78 -7.36 8.80
N SER A 59 -9.20 -6.43 7.93
CA SER A 59 -8.99 -4.97 8.00
C SER A 59 -7.62 -4.34 7.65
N ASP A 60 -6.78 -4.95 6.81
CA ASP A 60 -5.60 -4.26 6.27
C ASP A 60 -5.85 -3.64 4.89
N CYS A 61 -6.46 -2.45 4.87
CA CYS A 61 -6.55 -1.61 3.66
C CYS A 61 -5.17 -1.11 3.17
N PHE A 62 -4.12 -1.26 3.99
CA PHE A 62 -2.78 -0.74 3.72
C PHE A 62 -1.77 -1.81 3.32
N THR A 63 -2.19 -3.05 3.05
CA THR A 63 -1.26 -4.10 2.65
C THR A 63 -1.04 -4.11 1.13
N TYR A 64 0.22 -4.25 0.72
CA TYR A 64 0.56 -4.46 -0.68
C TYR A 64 0.03 -5.83 -1.11
N ARG A 65 -0.80 -5.87 -2.16
CA ARG A 65 -1.30 -7.12 -2.72
C ARG A 65 -0.26 -7.71 -3.68
N PHE A 66 0.46 -8.73 -3.22
CA PHE A 66 1.45 -9.44 -4.03
C PHE A 66 0.84 -10.62 -4.79
N PRO A 67 1.35 -10.95 -6.00
CA PRO A 67 1.08 -12.22 -6.67
C PRO A 67 1.51 -13.43 -5.82
N GLN A 68 0.90 -14.58 -6.09
CA GLN A 68 1.22 -15.84 -5.39
C GLN A 68 2.71 -16.19 -5.54
N GLY A 69 3.36 -16.59 -4.45
CA GLY A 69 4.77 -16.97 -4.42
C GLY A 69 5.77 -15.81 -4.31
N ILE A 70 5.30 -14.56 -4.24
CA ILE A 70 6.17 -13.39 -3.97
C ILE A 70 6.06 -13.00 -2.50
N ARG A 71 7.21 -12.92 -1.82
CA ARG A 71 7.30 -12.42 -0.45
C ARG A 71 7.44 -10.90 -0.45
N ASN A 72 6.91 -10.23 0.57
CA ASN A 72 7.08 -8.78 0.73
C ASN A 72 8.58 -8.46 0.91
N PRO A 73 9.21 -7.71 -0.01
CA PRO A 73 10.63 -7.39 0.11
C PRO A 73 10.94 -6.44 1.27
N CYS A 74 9.93 -5.75 1.81
CA CYS A 74 10.04 -4.89 2.99
C CYS A 74 9.79 -5.62 4.32
N ALA A 75 9.48 -6.92 4.33
CA ALA A 75 9.19 -7.64 5.57
C ALA A 75 10.40 -7.71 6.51
N ASP A 76 11.57 -8.02 5.96
CA ASP A 76 12.82 -8.20 6.71
C ASP A 76 13.85 -7.08 6.43
N TYR A 77 13.44 -6.04 5.69
CA TYR A 77 14.33 -4.96 5.28
C TYR A 77 14.04 -3.68 6.05
N LYS A 78 15.05 -3.15 6.76
CA LYS A 78 14.96 -1.88 7.48
C LYS A 78 15.74 -0.80 6.73
N CYS A 79 15.04 0.25 6.35
CA CYS A 79 15.67 1.41 5.74
C CYS A 79 16.45 2.24 6.77
N ALA A 80 17.55 2.85 6.33
CA ALA A 80 18.30 3.82 7.12
C ALA A 80 17.52 5.14 7.29
N PHE A 81 17.93 5.94 8.28
CA PHE A 81 17.45 7.31 8.49
C PHE A 81 15.92 7.42 8.61
N GLN A 82 15.29 6.41 9.24
CA GLN A 82 13.84 6.34 9.42
C GLN A 82 13.01 6.44 8.12
N ALA A 83 13.61 6.12 6.96
CA ALA A 83 12.89 6.12 5.68
C ALA A 83 11.81 5.02 5.64
N TRP A 84 10.77 5.25 4.85
CA TRP A 84 9.69 4.29 4.65
C TRP A 84 10.08 3.27 3.57
N CYS A 85 9.90 1.98 3.85
CA CYS A 85 10.13 0.93 2.85
C CYS A 85 8.88 0.73 1.98
N VAL A 86 9.03 0.87 0.67
CA VAL A 86 8.04 0.46 -0.32
C VAL A 86 8.62 -0.64 -1.22
N PRO A 87 7.83 -1.64 -1.64
CA PRO A 87 8.25 -2.57 -2.68
C PRO A 87 8.53 -1.86 -4.00
N SER A 88 9.52 -2.34 -4.74
CA SER A 88 9.74 -1.91 -6.12
C SER A 88 8.57 -2.33 -7.02
N GLN A 89 8.45 -1.70 -8.20
CA GLN A 89 7.37 -2.00 -9.16
C GLN A 89 7.34 -3.48 -9.61
N ASP A 90 8.49 -4.14 -9.62
CA ASP A 90 8.65 -5.55 -9.93
C ASP A 90 8.48 -6.48 -8.70
N PHE A 91 8.21 -5.93 -7.52
CA PHE A 91 8.03 -6.63 -6.23
C PHE A 91 9.24 -7.45 -5.75
N LYS A 92 10.42 -7.29 -6.36
CA LYS A 92 11.61 -8.08 -6.03
C LYS A 92 12.53 -7.42 -5.02
N ARG A 93 12.46 -6.09 -4.88
CA ARG A 93 13.43 -5.34 -4.08
C ARG A 93 12.74 -4.33 -3.16
N PRO A 94 13.30 -4.08 -1.98
CA PRO A 94 12.86 -2.98 -1.13
C PRO A 94 13.39 -1.66 -1.70
N THR A 95 12.57 -0.61 -1.61
CA THR A 95 12.93 0.76 -2.00
C THR A 95 12.65 1.67 -0.81
N CYS A 96 13.65 2.45 -0.41
CA CYS A 96 13.52 3.39 0.71
C CYS A 96 13.15 4.76 0.19
N VAL A 97 12.06 5.33 0.72
CA VAL A 97 11.57 6.66 0.33
C VAL A 97 11.34 7.51 1.57
N CYS A 98 11.64 8.81 1.47
CA CYS A 98 11.35 9.75 2.54
C CYS A 98 9.87 10.16 2.55
N TYR A 99 9.38 10.53 3.73
CA TYR A 99 8.08 11.14 3.88
C TYR A 99 8.04 12.48 3.14
N ASN A 100 7.11 12.64 2.19
CA ASN A 100 6.91 13.88 1.45
C ASN A 100 5.97 14.84 2.16
N THR A 101 4.92 14.31 2.78
CA THR A 101 3.86 15.03 3.49
C THR A 101 3.47 14.28 4.75
N CYS A 102 3.24 15.02 5.83
CA CYS A 102 2.78 14.49 7.09
C CYS A 102 1.33 14.92 7.31
N TYR A 103 0.45 13.94 7.51
CA TYR A 103 -0.96 14.17 7.77
C TYR A 103 -1.28 13.85 9.22
N ASP A 104 -1.76 14.84 9.97
CA ASP A 104 -2.20 14.67 11.35
C ASP A 104 -3.66 14.20 11.38
N VAL A 105 -3.87 12.94 10.97
CA VAL A 105 -5.21 12.36 10.87
C VAL A 105 -5.68 11.82 12.23
N GLY A 106 -6.56 12.56 12.90
CA GLY A 106 -7.38 12.06 14.01
C GLY A 106 -6.59 11.65 15.26
N ASP A 107 -6.75 10.39 15.65
CA ASP A 107 -6.20 9.69 16.83
C ASP A 107 -5.03 8.76 16.46
N SER A 108 -4.36 9.02 15.33
CA SER A 108 -3.21 8.20 14.90
C SER A 108 -2.11 8.16 15.96
N THR A 109 -1.48 7.00 16.12
CA THR A 109 -0.37 6.79 17.07
C THR A 109 0.85 7.63 16.75
N ASP A 110 0.93 8.21 15.57
CA ASP A 110 2.04 9.06 15.15
C ASP A 110 1.79 10.56 15.41
N LYS A 111 0.59 10.92 15.88
CA LYS A 111 0.21 12.30 16.19
C LYS A 111 0.81 12.78 17.52
N GLY A 112 1.03 14.10 17.58
CA GLY A 112 1.42 14.81 18.79
C GLY A 112 2.92 15.00 18.89
N PRO A 113 3.37 15.97 19.70
CA PRO A 113 4.78 16.35 19.74
C PRO A 113 5.65 15.19 20.23
N VAL A 114 6.87 15.13 19.70
CA VAL A 114 7.90 14.17 20.13
C VAL A 114 9.24 14.86 20.28
N CYS A 115 10.06 14.38 21.22
CA CYS A 115 11.42 14.85 21.41
C CYS A 115 12.41 13.91 20.72
N GLY A 116 13.23 14.43 19.81
CA GLY A 116 14.26 13.68 19.11
C GLY A 116 15.50 13.42 19.96
N SER A 117 16.31 12.43 19.58
CA SER A 117 17.61 12.12 20.20
C SER A 117 18.61 13.28 20.06
N ASN A 118 18.41 14.15 19.08
CA ASN A 118 19.15 15.40 18.87
C ASN A 118 18.69 16.55 19.79
N GLY A 119 17.68 16.33 20.65
CA GLY A 119 17.15 17.35 21.57
C GLY A 119 16.19 18.36 20.92
N GLN A 120 15.77 18.13 19.68
CA GLN A 120 14.81 18.97 18.97
C GLN A 120 13.38 18.43 19.14
N GLU A 121 12.41 19.34 19.33
CA GLU A 121 10.99 19.00 19.32
C GLU A 121 10.46 18.90 17.89
N TYR A 122 9.68 17.86 17.61
CA TYR A 122 9.00 17.66 16.33
C TYR A 122 7.50 17.59 16.56
N ALA A 123 6.72 18.19 15.65
CA ALA A 123 5.26 18.25 15.76
C ALA A 123 4.58 16.86 15.77
N SER A 124 5.18 15.88 15.09
CA SER A 124 4.71 14.49 15.05
C SER A 124 5.85 13.53 14.66
N VAL A 125 5.63 12.22 14.83
CA VAL A 125 6.62 11.20 14.44
C VAL A 125 6.98 11.30 12.96
N CYS A 126 6.00 11.57 12.10
CA CYS A 126 6.24 11.75 10.66
C CYS A 126 7.23 12.89 10.37
N HIS A 127 7.11 14.02 11.07
CA HIS A 127 8.00 15.17 10.87
C HIS A 127 9.45 14.83 11.26
N LEU A 128 9.65 14.11 12.36
CA LEU A 128 10.96 13.62 12.77
C LEU A 128 11.55 12.68 11.71
N ARG A 129 10.79 11.67 11.27
CA ARG A 129 11.26 10.71 10.27
C ARG A 129 11.56 11.36 8.92
N ARG A 130 10.77 12.37 8.55
CA ARG A 130 11.01 13.17 7.34
C ARG A 130 12.35 13.89 7.42
N GLU A 131 12.62 14.58 8.51
CA GLU A 131 13.88 15.31 8.69
C GLU A 131 15.06 14.34 8.69
N ALA A 132 14.98 13.25 9.48
CA ALA A 132 16.00 12.21 9.52
C ALA A 132 16.35 11.70 8.11
N CYS A 133 15.33 11.33 7.33
CA CYS A 133 15.52 10.79 5.99
C CYS A 133 16.06 11.83 4.99
N THR A 134 15.51 13.04 4.99
CA THR A 134 15.89 14.09 4.02
C THR A 134 17.27 14.66 4.28
N MET A 135 17.68 14.75 5.55
CA MET A 135 18.99 15.23 5.94
C MET A 135 20.03 14.11 6.08
N MET A 136 19.63 12.85 5.91
CA MET A 136 20.48 11.66 6.08
C MET A 136 21.18 11.62 7.44
N VAL A 137 20.43 11.96 8.49
CA VAL A 137 20.89 11.95 9.88
C VAL A 137 20.07 10.94 10.68
N ASP A 138 20.72 10.25 11.60
CA ASP A 138 20.04 9.29 12.45
C ASP A 138 19.41 9.99 13.65
N ILE A 139 18.09 10.13 13.62
CA ILE A 139 17.31 10.75 14.70
C ILE A 139 16.33 9.70 15.18
N GLU A 140 16.44 9.37 16.45
CA GLU A 140 15.52 8.47 17.14
C GLU A 140 14.56 9.27 18.01
N ILE A 141 13.39 8.71 18.29
CA ILE A 141 12.48 9.31 19.27
C ILE A 141 13.04 9.03 20.66
N LYS A 142 13.42 10.07 21.39
CA LYS A 142 13.87 9.95 22.78
C LYS A 142 12.69 9.70 23.71
N TYR A 143 11.61 10.47 23.55
CA TYR A 143 10.33 10.27 24.22
C TYR A 143 9.21 11.01 23.49
N ARG A 144 7.95 10.62 23.76
CA ARG A 144 6.76 11.29 23.25
C ARG A 144 6.38 12.45 24.17
N GLY A 145 5.95 13.57 23.59
CA GLY A 145 5.74 14.84 24.29
C GLY A 145 6.73 15.92 23.84
N LYS A 146 6.61 17.09 24.44
CA LYS A 146 7.48 18.23 24.20
C LYS A 146 8.88 18.00 24.78
N CYS A 147 9.91 18.51 24.12
CA CYS A 147 11.20 18.70 24.79
C CYS A 147 11.06 19.85 25.81
#